data_AF-A0A087BIV7-F1
#
_entry.id   AF-A0A087BIV7-F1
#
_cell.length_a   1.000
_cell.length_b   1.000
_cell.length_c   1.000
_cell.angle_alpha   90.00
_cell.angle_beta   90.00
_cell.angle_gamma   90.00
#
_symmetry.space_group_name_H-M   'P 1'
#
loop_
_entity.id
_entity.type
_entity.pdbx_description
1 polymer ?
#
loop_
_entity_poly.entity_id
_entity_poly.type
_entity_poly.pdbx_seq_one_letter_code
_entity_poly.pdbx_strand_id
1 'polypeptide(L)'
;MARGRAYSFGNGLGDSDDRDRFRHRRPPATNLSPVQLSLFVLAIGAGSIFLSHVNDAGFWLVKEYFGMTVGQTFKTWSLMETVLSVSGLIAVLAVSLLVSLVM
;
A
#
# COMPACT_ATOMS: atom_id res chain seq x y z
N MET A 1 -10.00 -47.04 14.33
CA MET A 1 -9.76 -45.58 14.38
C MET A 1 -8.41 -45.33 13.74
N ALA A 2 -8.20 -44.58 12.67
CA ALA A 2 -9.02 -43.68 11.88
C ALA A 2 -8.69 -43.89 10.38
N ARG A 3 -9.71 -43.84 9.52
CA ARG A 3 -9.59 -44.06 8.08
C ARG A 3 -8.84 -42.90 7.42
N GLY A 4 -7.94 -43.25 6.49
CA GLY A 4 -7.25 -42.30 5.62
C GLY A 4 -8.24 -41.46 4.80
N ARG A 5 -8.04 -40.14 4.83
CA ARG A 5 -8.70 -39.22 3.90
C ARG A 5 -7.84 -39.12 2.65
N ALA A 6 -8.34 -39.75 1.59
CA ALA A 6 -7.82 -39.62 0.24
C ALA A 6 -8.04 -38.18 -0.26
N TYR A 7 -6.99 -37.56 -0.76
CA TYR A 7 -7.07 -36.35 -1.56
C TYR A 7 -7.52 -36.77 -2.96
N SER A 8 -8.83 -36.72 -3.17
CA SER A 8 -9.45 -36.94 -4.48
C SER A 8 -9.19 -35.70 -5.33
N PHE A 9 -8.18 -35.74 -6.20
CA PHE A 9 -8.01 -34.78 -7.28
C PHE A 9 -9.11 -35.00 -8.32
N GLY A 10 -10.27 -34.40 -8.07
CA GLY A 10 -11.36 -34.31 -9.04
C GLY A 10 -11.04 -33.27 -10.09
N ASN A 11 -11.22 -33.62 -11.37
CA ASN A 11 -11.37 -32.68 -12.49
C ASN A 11 -12.60 -31.81 -12.23
N GLY A 12 -12.48 -30.81 -11.36
CA GLY A 12 -13.51 -29.85 -11.04
C GLY A 12 -13.44 -28.69 -12.02
N LEU A 13 -14.29 -28.71 -13.04
CA LEU A 13 -14.79 -27.48 -13.63
C LEU A 13 -15.16 -26.54 -12.48
N GLY A 14 -14.45 -25.41 -12.38
CA GLY A 14 -14.49 -24.52 -11.23
C GLY A 14 -15.91 -24.33 -10.71
N ASP A 15 -16.13 -24.80 -9.50
CA ASP A 15 -17.43 -24.78 -8.83
C ASP A 15 -17.93 -23.33 -8.78
N SER A 16 -19.21 -23.14 -9.07
CA SER A 16 -19.90 -21.86 -8.94
C SER A 16 -19.67 -21.21 -7.57
N ASP A 17 -19.54 -22.02 -6.52
CA ASP A 17 -19.27 -21.58 -5.15
C ASP A 17 -17.92 -20.85 -5.03
N ASP A 18 -16.87 -21.31 -5.75
CA ASP A 18 -15.58 -20.61 -5.80
C ASP A 18 -15.69 -19.26 -6.54
N ARG A 19 -16.47 -19.19 -7.62
CA ARG A 19 -16.71 -17.93 -8.35
C ARG A 19 -17.43 -16.89 -7.49
N ASP A 20 -18.35 -17.33 -6.65
CA ASP A 20 -19.12 -16.47 -5.74
C ASP A 20 -18.29 -15.98 -4.56
N ARG A 21 -17.35 -16.81 -4.09
CA ARG A 21 -16.37 -16.43 -3.08
C ARG A 21 -15.47 -15.26 -3.50
N PHE A 22 -15.14 -15.17 -4.79
CA PHE A 22 -14.36 -14.04 -5.34
C PHE A 22 -15.22 -12.81 -5.65
N ARG A 23 -16.52 -12.98 -5.92
CA ARG A 23 -17.45 -11.86 -6.13
C ARG A 23 -17.67 -11.02 -4.86
N HIS A 24 -17.65 -11.64 -3.69
CA HIS A 24 -17.78 -10.94 -2.40
C HIS A 24 -16.49 -10.28 -1.91
N ARG A 25 -15.34 -10.61 -2.51
CA ARG A 25 -14.05 -9.98 -2.22
C ARG A 25 -13.72 -8.84 -3.17
N ARG A 26 -14.72 -8.30 -3.88
CA ARG A 26 -14.48 -7.16 -4.77
C ARG A 26 -13.92 -6.00 -3.93
N PRO A 27 -12.74 -5.48 -4.28
CA PRO A 27 -12.20 -4.33 -3.58
C PRO A 27 -13.19 -3.17 -3.69
N PRO A 28 -13.42 -2.40 -2.63
CA PRO A 28 -14.49 -1.39 -2.54
C PRO A 28 -14.38 -0.23 -3.54
N ALA A 29 -13.40 -0.25 -4.46
CA ALA A 29 -13.11 0.80 -5.43
C ALA A 29 -13.72 0.57 -6.83
N THR A 30 -14.70 -0.33 -6.98
CA THR A 30 -15.29 -0.68 -8.30
C THR A 30 -16.15 0.42 -8.94
N ASN A 31 -16.44 1.51 -8.20
CA ASN A 31 -17.30 2.61 -8.67
C ASN A 31 -16.54 3.89 -9.01
N LEU A 32 -15.20 3.87 -8.97
CA LEU A 32 -14.38 5.03 -9.33
C LEU A 32 -14.03 5.00 -10.83
N SER A 33 -13.96 6.19 -11.45
CA SER A 33 -13.37 6.28 -12.79
C SER A 33 -11.90 5.85 -12.76
N PRO A 34 -11.32 5.36 -13.87
CA PRO A 34 -9.91 4.96 -13.89
C PRO A 34 -8.97 6.06 -13.38
N VAL A 35 -9.27 7.32 -13.69
CA VAL A 35 -8.50 8.49 -13.24
C VAL A 35 -8.61 8.69 -11.73
N GLN A 36 -9.83 8.61 -11.17
CA GLN A 36 -10.04 8.70 -9.72
C GLN A 36 -9.38 7.55 -8.97
N LEU A 37 -9.41 6.34 -9.54
CA LEU A 37 -8.75 5.18 -8.95
C LEU A 37 -7.22 5.35 -8.91
N SER A 38 -6.61 5.85 -9.99
CA SER A 38 -5.17 6.14 -10.01
C SER A 38 -4.79 7.20 -8.98
N LEU A 39 -5.55 8.30 -8.87
CA LEU A 39 -5.31 9.34 -7.87
C LEU A 39 -5.48 8.82 -6.43
N PHE A 40 -6.46 7.95 -6.21
CA PHE A 40 -6.69 7.31 -4.91
C PHE A 40 -5.52 6.41 -4.48
N VAL A 41 -5.01 5.58 -5.40
CA VAL A 41 -3.84 4.72 -5.14
C VAL A 41 -2.59 5.57 -4.86
N LEU A 42 -2.39 6.66 -5.62
CA LEU A 42 -1.29 7.59 -5.39
C LEU A 42 -1.39 8.28 -4.03
N ALA A 43 -2.59 8.68 -3.60
CA ALA A 43 -2.81 9.29 -2.29
C ALA A 43 -2.52 8.31 -1.14
N ILE A 44 -2.95 7.04 -1.27
CA ILE A 44 -2.65 5.98 -0.30
C ILE A 44 -1.14 5.73 -0.23
N GLY A 45 -0.47 5.61 -1.39
CA GLY A 45 0.96 5.39 -1.46
C GLY A 45 1.78 6.56 -0.89
N ALA A 46 1.34 7.81 -1.11
CA ALA A 46 1.99 8.98 -0.52
C ALA A 46 1.82 9.03 1.00
N GLY A 47 0.65 8.65 1.52
CA GLY A 47 0.36 8.63 2.95
C GLY A 47 1.01 7.46 3.72
N SER A 48 1.28 6.33 3.07
CA SER A 48 1.81 5.13 3.75
C SER A 48 3.25 5.28 4.24
N ILE A 49 3.99 6.26 3.74
CA ILE A 49 5.41 6.51 4.07
C ILE A 49 5.55 7.43 5.30
N PHE A 50 4.43 7.83 5.92
CA PHE A 50 4.41 8.75 7.05
C PHE A 50 4.89 8.04 8.32
N LEU A 51 5.93 8.57 8.97
CA LEU A 51 6.55 8.01 10.19
C LEU A 51 7.04 6.57 10.00
N SER A 52 8.04 6.36 9.14
CA SER A 52 8.67 5.04 9.12
C SER A 52 9.42 4.80 10.44
N HIS A 53 9.06 3.67 11.03
CA HIS A 53 9.56 3.18 12.29
C HIS A 53 11.00 2.69 12.13
N VAL A 54 11.69 2.40 13.25
CA VAL A 54 13.04 1.78 13.35
C VAL A 54 13.19 0.42 12.61
N ASN A 55 12.13 -0.02 11.92
CA ASN A 55 12.01 -1.27 11.17
C ASN A 55 12.36 -1.12 9.68
N ASP A 56 12.56 0.09 9.14
CA ASP A 56 12.98 0.25 7.74
C ASP A 56 14.47 -0.07 7.56
N ALA A 57 14.79 -0.90 6.56
CA ALA A 57 16.18 -1.27 6.27
C ALA A 57 17.06 -0.05 5.91
N GLY A 58 16.45 0.98 5.31
CA GLY A 58 17.12 2.24 4.98
C GLY A 58 17.63 3.02 6.20
N PHE A 59 16.91 2.94 7.33
CA PHE A 59 17.29 3.60 8.59
C PHE A 59 18.67 3.15 9.07
N TRP A 60 18.92 1.83 9.05
CA TRP A 60 20.18 1.25 9.49
C TRP A 60 21.33 1.54 8.52
N LEU A 61 21.03 1.60 7.22
CA LEU A 61 22.00 1.94 6.18
C LEU A 61 22.50 3.38 6.33
N VAL A 62 21.60 4.34 6.57
CA VAL A 62 21.95 5.75 6.80
C VAL A 62 22.68 5.93 8.14
N LYS A 63 22.23 5.25 9.20
CA LYS A 63 22.93 5.27 10.49
C LYS A 63 24.38 4.82 10.34
N GLU A 64 24.63 3.72 9.65
CA GLU A 64 25.98 3.18 9.44
C GLU A 64 26.81 4.03 8.48
N TYR A 65 26.20 4.59 7.42
CA TYR A 65 26.89 5.42 6.43
C TYR A 65 27.38 6.75 7.01
N PHE A 66 26.60 7.38 7.90
CA PHE A 66 26.94 8.67 8.51
C PHE A 66 27.49 8.58 9.94
N GLY A 67 27.59 7.38 10.53
CA GLY A 67 28.09 7.17 11.89
C GLY A 67 27.24 7.83 12.98
N MET A 68 25.95 8.02 12.74
CA MET A 68 25.04 8.78 13.61
C MET A 68 24.45 7.92 14.74
N THR A 69 24.11 8.56 15.86
CA THR A 69 23.36 7.88 16.94
C THR A 69 21.92 7.59 16.52
N VAL A 70 21.32 6.50 17.04
CA VAL A 70 19.95 6.07 16.71
C VAL A 70 18.92 7.19 16.91
N GLY A 71 19.07 7.99 17.97
CA GLY A 71 18.18 9.13 18.24
C GLY A 71 18.33 10.30 17.26
N GLN A 72 19.54 10.55 16.74
CA GLN A 72 19.76 11.57 15.71
C GLN A 72 19.25 11.10 14.35
N THR A 73 19.54 9.84 13.98
CA THR A 73 19.02 9.26 12.74
C THR A 73 17.50 9.25 12.75
N PHE A 74 16.85 8.90 13.86
CA PHE A 74 15.39 8.91 13.96
C PHE A 74 14.80 10.30 13.73
N LYS A 75 15.40 11.35 14.32
CA LYS A 75 14.94 12.72 14.10
C LYS A 75 15.08 13.14 12.64
N THR A 76 16.20 12.86 11.99
CA THR A 76 16.42 13.29 10.60
C THR A 76 15.62 12.45 9.60
N TRP A 77 15.58 11.13 9.82
CA TRP A 77 14.92 10.16 8.96
C TRP A 77 13.39 10.30 9.01
N SER A 78 12.80 10.32 10.20
CA SER A 78 11.35 10.51 10.31
C SER A 78 10.92 11.91 9.85
N LEU A 79 11.76 12.93 10.03
CA LEU A 79 11.49 14.27 9.49
C LEU A 79 11.50 14.28 7.96
N MET A 80 12.52 13.70 7.32
CA MET A 80 12.60 13.69 5.85
C MET A 80 11.47 12.88 5.21
N GLU A 81 11.11 11.73 5.79
CA GLU A 81 9.98 10.91 5.33
C GLU A 81 8.64 11.61 5.51
N THR A 82 8.46 12.32 6.62
CA THR A 82 7.29 13.17 6.85
C THR A 82 7.20 14.26 5.78
N VAL A 83 8.30 14.95 5.47
CA VAL A 83 8.34 15.97 4.42
C VAL A 83 8.05 15.37 3.05
N LEU A 84 8.62 14.21 2.72
CA LEU A 84 8.35 13.48 1.48
C LEU A 84 6.89 13.07 1.36
N SER A 85 6.31 12.50 2.41
CA SER A 85 4.91 12.07 2.46
C SER A 85 3.94 13.25 2.32
N VAL A 86 4.18 14.34 3.05
CA VAL A 86 3.37 15.58 2.94
C VAL A 86 3.50 16.19 1.54
N SER A 87 4.71 16.27 1.00
CA SER A 87 4.94 16.82 -0.34
C SER A 87 4.26 15.97 -1.42
N GLY A 88 4.34 14.64 -1.30
CA GLY A 88 3.66 13.70 -2.19
C GLY A 88 2.13 13.83 -2.10
N LEU A 89 1.58 13.95 -0.89
CA LEU A 89 0.15 14.14 -0.69
C LEU A 89 -0.33 15.48 -1.28
N ILE A 90 0.42 16.57 -1.08
CA ILE A 90 0.11 17.88 -1.67
C ILE A 90 0.13 17.79 -3.19
N ALA A 91 1.12 17.12 -3.79
CA ALA A 91 1.21 16.95 -5.23
C ALA A 91 0.00 16.17 -5.78
N VAL A 92 -0.40 15.08 -5.13
CA VAL A 92 -1.59 14.30 -5.53
C VAL A 92 -2.87 15.12 -5.39
N LEU A 93 -3.01 15.92 -4.32
CA LEU A 93 -4.14 16.83 -4.15
C LEU A 93 -4.17 17.92 -5.22
N ALA A 94 -3.04 18.52 -5.56
CA ALA A 94 -2.95 19.52 -6.62
C ALA A 94 -3.35 18.96 -7.98
N VAL A 95 -2.88 17.75 -8.31
CA VAL A 95 -3.28 17.05 -9.54
C VAL A 95 -4.77 16.70 -9.51
N SER A 96 -5.30 16.24 -8.37
CA SER A 96 -6.73 15.95 -8.20
C SER A 96 -7.61 17.19 -8.44
N LEU A 97 -7.20 18.34 -7.90
CA LEU A 97 -7.90 19.61 -8.13
C LEU A 97 -7.85 20.04 -9.60
N LEU A 98 -6.70 19.91 -10.26
CA LEU A 98 -6.58 20.22 -11.69
C LEU A 98 -7.48 19.31 -12.54
N VAL A 99 -7.49 18.01 -12.26
CA VAL A 99 -8.35 17.06 -12.97
C VAL A 99 -9.82 17.40 -12.75
N SER A 100 -10.22 17.71 -11.52
CA SER A 100 -11.60 18.10 -11.20
C SER A 100 -12.02 19.45 -11.77
N LEU A 101 -11.06 20.32 -12.13
CA LEU A 101 -11.34 21.63 -12.73
C LEU A 101 -11.43 21.56 -14.26
N VAL A 102 -10.67 20.66 -14.88
CA VAL A 102 -10.59 20.51 -16.35
C VAL A 102 -11.68 19.59 -16.90
N MET A 103 -12.13 18.62 -16.12
CA MET A 103 -13.19 17.67 -16.49
C MET A 103 -14.53 18.05 -15.87
#